data_AF-A0A428YAQ9-F1
#
_entry.id   AF-A0A428YAQ9-F1
#
_cell.length_a   1.000
_cell.length_b   1.000
_cell.length_c   1.000
_cell.angle_alpha   90.00
_cell.angle_beta   90.00
_cell.angle_gamma   90.00
#
_symmetry.space_group_name_H-M   'P 1'
#
loop_
_entity.id
_entity.type
_entity.pdbx_description
1 polymer ?
#
loop_
_entity_poly.entity_id
_entity_poly.type
_entity_poly.pdbx_seq_one_letter_code
_entity_poly.pdbx_strand_id
1 'polypeptide(L)'
;MPDTPDVIEVLRNLPPVAPASPDIVAADLERGHRAVTARRRRRLALSGAAAAVITVVAVGAVRFGPPATSLPPTASGTSSAAVRLTLVDYRGDQPVGFKVTTVPKGWTVTSSDPSAFVVAPPGVTVASPRPGVPVSVQHQIMVSLRAWTTFPAQTSTREVDINGRPGKIGHPLASATELSDTTWLMFPDGAGHTVQVQVPASTNLTESQIVRFAGGITVTDQARPIGG
;
A
#
# COMPACT_ATOMS: atom_id res chain seq x y z
N MET A 1 -19.80 -30.07 39.73
CA MET A 1 -19.86 -28.86 38.89
C MET A 1 -19.00 -27.81 39.56
N PRO A 2 -17.98 -27.24 38.89
CA PRO A 2 -17.25 -26.12 39.45
C PRO A 2 -18.02 -24.82 39.25
N ASP A 3 -18.08 -24.00 40.30
CA ASP A 3 -18.67 -22.66 40.29
C ASP A 3 -17.93 -21.75 39.31
N THR A 4 -18.68 -21.07 38.44
CA THR A 4 -18.13 -20.06 37.54
C THR A 4 -18.06 -18.75 38.34
N PRO A 5 -16.87 -18.13 38.52
CA PRO A 5 -16.80 -16.85 39.22
C PRO A 5 -17.62 -15.80 38.46
N ASP A 6 -18.49 -15.11 39.19
CA ASP A 6 -19.37 -14.07 38.65
C ASP A 6 -18.52 -12.92 38.09
N VAL A 7 -18.72 -12.61 36.80
CA VAL A 7 -17.99 -11.56 36.07
C VAL A 7 -18.12 -10.20 36.78
N ILE A 8 -19.21 -9.99 37.51
CA ILE A 8 -19.45 -8.78 38.30
C ILE A 8 -18.53 -8.68 39.53
N GLU A 9 -18.09 -9.80 40.08
CA GLU A 9 -17.20 -9.84 41.25
C GLU A 9 -15.75 -9.57 40.84
N VAL A 10 -15.34 -10.06 39.67
CA VAL A 10 -14.02 -9.76 39.08
C VAL A 10 -13.88 -8.27 38.75
N LEU A 11 -14.92 -7.64 38.20
CA LEU A 11 -14.90 -6.21 37.88
C LEU A 11 -14.86 -5.32 39.13
N ARG A 12 -15.43 -5.76 40.26
CA ARG A 12 -15.37 -5.01 41.53
C ARG A 12 -14.02 -5.07 42.22
N ASN A 13 -13.22 -6.10 41.95
CA ASN A 13 -11.91 -6.30 42.56
C ASN A 13 -10.73 -5.86 41.67
N LEU A 14 -10.99 -5.17 40.55
CA LEU A 14 -9.91 -4.58 39.76
C LEU A 14 -9.26 -3.42 40.53
N PRO A 15 -7.93 -3.41 40.68
CA PRO A 15 -7.23 -2.29 41.30
C PRO A 15 -7.46 -1.02 40.47
N PRO A 16 -7.62 0.15 41.12
CA PRO A 16 -7.78 1.40 40.40
C PRO A 16 -6.54 1.66 39.53
N VAL A 17 -6.75 1.78 38.21
CA VAL A 17 -5.71 2.18 37.27
C VAL A 17 -5.33 3.61 37.61
N ALA A 18 -4.12 3.80 38.14
CA ALA A 18 -3.62 5.14 38.45
C ALA A 18 -3.55 5.97 37.16
N PRO A 19 -4.04 7.22 37.16
CA PRO A 19 -3.91 8.10 36.00
C PRO A 19 -2.43 8.29 35.68
N ALA A 20 -2.07 8.16 34.40
CA ALA A 20 -0.69 8.40 33.96
C ALA A 20 -0.25 9.82 34.34
N SER A 21 0.90 9.93 34.99
CA SER A 21 1.45 11.22 35.41
C SER A 21 1.64 12.13 34.17
N PRO A 22 1.34 13.44 34.27
CA PRO A 22 1.54 14.41 33.18
C PRO A 22 2.95 14.37 32.59
N ASP A 23 3.96 14.03 33.40
CA ASP A 23 5.35 13.92 32.97
C ASP A 23 5.60 12.74 32.02
N ILE A 24 4.87 11.63 32.19
CA ILE A 24 4.94 10.46 31.30
C ILE A 24 4.31 10.83 29.95
N VAL A 25 3.16 11.53 29.99
CA VAL A 25 2.47 12.00 28.78
C VAL A 25 3.35 12.99 28.02
N ALA A 26 3.99 13.93 28.71
CA ALA A 26 4.90 14.91 28.11
C ALA A 26 6.13 14.24 27.48
N ALA A 27 6.74 13.27 28.17
CA ALA A 27 7.89 12.52 27.65
C ALA A 27 7.54 11.71 26.39
N ASP A 28 6.35 11.11 26.33
CA ASP A 28 5.89 10.37 25.15
C ASP A 28 5.55 11.30 23.99
N LEU A 29 4.98 12.49 24.26
CA LEU A 29 4.76 13.52 23.24
C LEU A 29 6.07 14.05 22.67
N GLU A 30 7.07 14.34 23.50
CA GLU A 30 8.39 14.76 23.02
C GLU A 30 9.07 13.69 22.17
N ARG A 31 8.96 12.42 22.56
CA ARG A 31 9.47 11.28 21.80
C ARG A 31 8.77 11.17 20.45
N GLY A 32 7.45 11.36 20.41
CA GLY A 32 6.65 11.41 19.19
C GLY A 32 7.06 12.55 18.27
N HIS A 33 7.20 13.77 18.81
CA HIS A 33 7.63 14.95 18.04
C HIS A 33 9.05 14.81 17.48
N ARG A 34 9.99 14.21 18.24
CA ARG A 34 11.34 13.89 17.75
C ARG A 34 11.32 12.90 16.59
N ALA A 35 10.46 11.88 16.62
CA ALA A 35 10.34 10.92 15.53
C ALA A 35 9.79 11.56 14.24
N VAL A 36 8.81 12.46 14.37
CA VAL A 36 8.20 13.18 13.23
C VAL A 36 9.16 14.20 12.62
N THR A 37 9.87 14.96 13.45
CA THR A 37 10.85 15.96 12.97
C THR A 37 12.06 15.31 12.30
N ALA A 38 12.53 14.16 12.81
CA ALA A 38 13.59 13.38 12.17
C ALA A 38 13.17 12.87 10.77
N ARG A 39 11.91 12.45 10.59
CA ARG A 39 11.36 12.07 9.27
C ARG A 39 11.31 13.24 8.30
N ARG A 40 10.93 14.45 8.74
CA ARG A 40 10.90 15.64 7.87
C ARG A 40 12.29 16.08 7.42
N ARG A 41 13.28 16.06 8.32
CA ARG A 41 14.67 16.43 7.98
C ARG A 41 15.29 15.48 6.95
N ARG A 42 14.98 14.17 7.00
CA ARG A 42 15.44 13.20 5.99
C ARG A 42 14.83 13.41 4.61
N ARG A 43 13.65 14.02 4.49
CA ARG A 43 13.01 14.32 3.20
C ARG A 43 13.57 15.57 2.50
N LEU A 44 14.13 16.51 3.26
CA LEU A 44 14.71 17.75 2.71
C LEU A 44 16.18 17.61 2.29
N ALA A 45 16.88 16.55 2.72
CA ALA A 45 18.27 16.29 2.35
C ALA A 45 18.44 15.61 0.97
N LEU A 46 17.35 15.24 0.29
CA LEU A 46 17.36 14.57 -1.01
C LEU A 46 16.89 15.45 -2.18
N SER A 47 16.47 16.69 -1.93
CA SER A 47 16.18 17.68 -2.99
C SER A 47 17.44 18.49 -3.29
N GLY A 48 18.48 17.81 -3.78
CA GLY A 48 19.69 18.43 -4.31
C GLY A 48 19.54 18.73 -5.80
N ALA A 49 19.59 20.03 -6.13
CA ALA A 49 20.05 20.64 -7.39
C ALA A 49 19.51 20.14 -8.76
N ALA A 50 18.75 21.02 -9.44
CA ALA A 50 18.98 21.35 -10.85
C ALA A 50 18.32 22.70 -11.20
N ALA A 51 19.14 23.69 -11.54
CA ALA A 51 18.72 24.96 -12.12
C ALA A 51 18.59 24.82 -13.65
N ALA A 52 17.61 25.49 -14.26
CA ALA A 52 17.73 25.92 -15.67
C ALA A 52 16.90 27.18 -15.91
N VAL A 53 17.62 28.29 -16.10
CA VAL A 53 17.16 29.57 -16.63
C VAL A 53 16.91 29.40 -18.13
N ILE A 54 15.72 29.76 -18.64
CA ILE A 54 15.55 30.17 -20.04
C ILE A 54 14.53 31.32 -20.11
N THR A 55 15.03 32.51 -20.42
CA THR A 55 14.29 33.67 -20.91
C THR A 55 14.12 33.57 -22.43
N VAL A 56 12.89 33.69 -22.94
CA VAL A 56 12.66 34.14 -24.33
C VAL A 56 11.44 35.08 -24.35
N VAL A 57 11.73 36.34 -24.67
CA VAL A 57 10.75 37.36 -25.11
C VAL A 57 10.54 37.16 -26.61
N ALA A 58 9.29 37.13 -27.06
CA ALA A 58 8.95 37.41 -28.47
C ALA A 58 7.59 38.09 -28.56
N VAL A 59 7.62 39.34 -29.03
CA VAL A 59 6.47 40.19 -29.36
C VAL A 59 6.13 40.02 -30.84
N GLY A 60 4.83 39.94 -31.15
CA GLY A 60 4.26 40.50 -32.37
C GLY A 60 3.84 39.53 -33.49
N ALA A 61 2.53 39.50 -33.78
CA ALA A 61 1.91 40.03 -35.01
C ALA A 61 0.63 39.27 -35.40
N VAL A 62 -0.46 40.04 -35.55
CA VAL A 62 -1.78 39.64 -36.09
C VAL A 62 -1.72 39.55 -37.61
N ARG A 63 -2.41 38.58 -38.27
CA ARG A 63 -3.12 38.73 -39.57
C ARG A 63 -4.08 37.55 -39.86
N PHE A 64 -5.12 37.86 -40.66
CA PHE A 64 -6.39 37.17 -40.91
C PHE A 64 -6.38 36.12 -42.05
N GLY A 65 -7.04 34.96 -41.83
CA GLY A 65 -7.89 34.07 -42.70
C GLY A 65 -7.42 33.54 -44.09
N PRO A 66 -8.15 32.59 -44.75
CA PRO A 66 -9.23 31.68 -44.31
C PRO A 66 -9.01 30.19 -44.79
N PRO A 67 -10.03 29.28 -44.80
CA PRO A 67 -9.94 27.93 -44.20
C PRO A 67 -9.39 26.83 -45.13
N ALA A 68 -8.64 25.86 -44.58
CA ALA A 68 -8.35 24.61 -45.27
C ALA A 68 -8.15 23.45 -44.29
N THR A 69 -8.92 22.39 -44.55
CA THR A 69 -8.60 20.98 -44.29
C THR A 69 -8.52 20.52 -42.83
N SER A 70 -9.54 19.77 -42.40
CA SER A 70 -9.50 18.95 -41.19
C SER A 70 -8.41 17.88 -41.32
N LEU A 71 -7.28 18.10 -40.67
CA LEU A 71 -6.34 17.04 -40.33
C LEU A 71 -6.83 16.34 -39.05
N PRO A 72 -6.83 15.01 -38.98
CA PRO A 72 -7.11 14.31 -37.72
C PRO A 72 -6.03 14.70 -36.70
N PRO A 73 -6.36 14.80 -35.40
CA PRO A 73 -5.37 15.09 -34.39
C PRO A 73 -4.36 13.93 -34.34
N THR A 74 -3.13 14.21 -34.77
CA THR A 74 -1.95 13.41 -34.43
C THR A 74 -1.79 13.47 -32.93
N ALA A 75 -2.37 12.50 -32.22
CA ALA A 75 -2.09 12.24 -30.83
C ALA A 75 -0.67 11.67 -30.71
N SER A 76 0.33 12.54 -30.85
CA SER A 76 1.68 12.30 -30.33
C SER A 76 1.66 12.53 -28.83
N GLY A 77 1.11 11.56 -28.11
CA GLY A 77 1.29 11.39 -26.68
C GLY A 77 1.75 9.97 -26.49
N THR A 78 3.05 9.79 -26.32
CA THR A 78 3.73 8.52 -26.07
C THR A 78 2.96 7.69 -25.05
N SER A 79 2.15 6.74 -25.55
CA SER A 79 1.75 5.58 -24.77
C SER A 79 3.05 4.82 -24.56
N SER A 80 3.73 5.11 -23.46
CA SER A 80 4.72 4.19 -22.88
C SER A 80 3.98 2.87 -22.83
N ALA A 81 4.34 1.95 -23.72
CA ALA A 81 3.75 0.62 -23.76
C ALA A 81 4.11 0.00 -22.42
N ALA A 82 3.22 0.16 -21.43
CA ALA A 82 3.37 -0.41 -20.12
C ALA A 82 3.65 -1.89 -20.35
N VAL A 83 4.86 -2.31 -20.00
CA VAL A 83 5.28 -3.70 -20.16
C VAL A 83 4.34 -4.51 -19.28
N ARG A 84 3.31 -5.09 -19.91
CA ARG A 84 2.24 -5.77 -19.20
C ARG A 84 2.80 -7.08 -18.66
N LEU A 85 3.07 -7.12 -17.36
CA LEU A 85 3.60 -8.32 -16.70
C LEU A 85 2.61 -9.48 -16.81
N THR A 86 3.05 -10.61 -17.35
CA THR A 86 2.24 -11.84 -17.41
C THR A 86 2.19 -12.49 -16.03
N LEU A 87 1.03 -12.90 -15.54
CA LEU A 87 0.94 -13.74 -14.34
C LEU A 87 1.20 -15.20 -14.71
N VAL A 88 1.95 -15.91 -13.88
CA VAL A 88 2.31 -17.32 -14.04
C VAL A 88 2.07 -18.08 -12.74
N ASP A 89 1.93 -19.39 -12.84
CA ASP A 89 1.81 -20.25 -11.66
C ASP A 89 3.03 -20.10 -10.74
N TYR A 90 2.75 -19.88 -9.46
CA TYR A 90 3.78 -19.85 -8.44
C TYR A 90 4.22 -21.27 -8.07
N ARG A 91 5.54 -21.49 -8.06
CA ARG A 91 6.18 -22.78 -7.78
C ARG A 91 7.26 -22.71 -6.69
N GLY A 92 7.41 -21.56 -6.04
CA GLY A 92 8.33 -21.41 -4.90
C GLY A 92 7.69 -21.84 -3.58
N ASP A 93 8.45 -21.64 -2.50
CA ASP A 93 8.01 -21.95 -1.14
C ASP A 93 6.78 -21.11 -0.75
N GLN A 94 5.75 -21.79 -0.25
CA GLN A 94 4.50 -21.13 0.11
C GLN A 94 4.67 -20.29 1.39
N PRO A 95 4.18 -19.03 1.40
CA PRO A 95 4.07 -18.26 2.62
C PRO A 95 3.28 -19.01 3.70
N VAL A 96 3.77 -19.03 4.94
CA VAL A 96 3.10 -19.78 6.02
C VAL A 96 1.68 -19.27 6.28
N GLY A 97 1.45 -17.96 6.19
CA GLY A 97 0.13 -17.35 6.36
C GLY A 97 -0.74 -17.37 5.11
N PHE A 98 -0.19 -17.65 3.91
CA PHE A 98 -0.90 -17.45 2.65
C PHE A 98 -0.53 -18.50 1.62
N LYS A 99 -1.54 -19.08 0.98
CA LYS A 99 -1.35 -19.85 -0.24
C LYS A 99 -1.39 -18.93 -1.46
N VAL A 100 -0.32 -18.95 -2.25
CA VAL A 100 -0.13 -18.17 -3.47
C VAL A 100 -0.09 -19.11 -4.66
N THR A 101 -1.03 -18.95 -5.58
CA THR A 101 -1.09 -19.77 -6.81
C THR A 101 -0.48 -19.07 -8.02
N THR A 102 -0.41 -17.73 -8.02
CA THR A 102 0.13 -16.96 -9.15
C THR A 102 0.98 -15.78 -8.71
N VAL A 103 1.99 -15.45 -9.52
CA VAL A 103 2.85 -14.26 -9.36
C VAL A 103 3.17 -13.67 -10.75
N PRO A 104 3.59 -12.40 -10.84
CA PRO A 104 4.14 -11.88 -12.09
C PRO A 104 5.36 -12.71 -12.56
N LYS A 105 5.48 -12.91 -13.87
CA LYS A 105 6.53 -13.74 -14.48
C LYS A 105 7.91 -13.25 -14.07
N GLY A 106 8.72 -14.16 -13.54
CA GLY A 106 10.09 -13.88 -13.07
C GLY A 106 10.17 -13.24 -11.69
N TRP A 107 9.03 -12.95 -11.04
CA TRP A 107 9.00 -12.46 -9.68
C TRP A 107 9.00 -13.61 -8.68
N THR A 108 9.47 -13.33 -7.46
CA THR A 108 9.59 -14.32 -6.39
C THR A 108 9.08 -13.76 -5.07
N VAL A 109 8.63 -14.64 -4.18
CA VAL A 109 8.37 -14.28 -2.78
C VAL A 109 9.72 -14.13 -2.09
N THR A 110 10.02 -12.93 -1.59
CA THR A 110 11.31 -12.58 -0.99
C THR A 110 11.27 -12.50 0.53
N SER A 111 10.08 -12.34 1.10
CA SER A 111 9.84 -12.33 2.53
C SER A 111 8.45 -12.89 2.81
N SER A 112 8.33 -13.71 3.86
CA SER A 112 7.06 -14.17 4.36
C SER A 112 7.13 -14.42 5.86
N ASP A 113 6.05 -14.06 6.53
CA ASP A 113 5.74 -14.44 7.90
C ASP A 113 4.22 -14.78 8.00
N PRO A 114 3.68 -15.14 9.17
CA PRO A 114 2.25 -15.39 9.34
C PRO A 114 1.34 -14.21 9.00
N SER A 115 1.88 -13.00 8.95
CA SER A 115 1.11 -11.76 8.85
C SER A 115 1.18 -11.11 7.47
N ALA A 116 2.27 -11.33 6.73
CA ALA A 116 2.47 -10.77 5.42
C ALA A 116 3.41 -11.61 4.54
N PHE A 117 3.35 -11.36 3.24
CA PHE A 117 4.41 -11.74 2.32
C PHE A 117 4.69 -10.63 1.31
N VAL A 118 5.87 -10.68 0.72
CA VAL A 118 6.35 -9.70 -0.26
C VAL A 118 6.79 -10.43 -1.52
N VAL A 119 6.33 -9.92 -2.66
CA VAL A 119 6.70 -10.40 -4.00
C VAL A 119 7.52 -9.31 -4.68
N ALA A 120 8.72 -9.67 -5.16
CA ALA A 120 9.65 -8.73 -5.78
C ALA A 120 10.05 -9.17 -7.20
N PRO A 121 10.35 -8.21 -8.10
CA PRO A 121 10.94 -8.51 -9.40
C PRO A 121 12.36 -9.08 -9.24
N PRO A 122 12.88 -9.73 -10.29
CA PRO A 122 14.24 -10.27 -10.25
C PRO A 122 15.26 -9.13 -10.04
N GLY A 123 16.30 -9.40 -9.26
CA GLY A 123 17.39 -8.45 -9.00
C GLY A 123 17.11 -7.39 -7.93
N VAL A 124 15.92 -7.38 -7.32
CA VAL A 124 15.66 -6.53 -6.15
C VAL A 124 16.06 -7.27 -4.88
N THR A 125 17.05 -6.73 -4.16
CA THR A 125 17.40 -7.21 -2.81
C THR A 125 16.47 -6.53 -1.81
N VAL A 126 15.71 -7.34 -1.09
CA VAL A 126 14.80 -6.85 -0.05
C VAL A 126 15.54 -6.87 1.28
N ALA A 127 15.64 -5.71 1.93
CA ALA A 127 16.18 -5.66 3.28
C ALA A 127 15.26 -6.46 4.21
N SER A 128 15.82 -7.37 5.00
CA SER A 128 15.05 -8.12 6.00
C SER A 128 14.25 -7.16 6.90
N PRO A 129 12.97 -7.44 7.17
CA PRO A 129 12.17 -6.63 8.08
C PRO A 129 12.89 -6.49 9.42
N ARG A 130 12.97 -5.26 9.95
CA ARG A 130 13.48 -5.00 11.29
C ARG A 130 12.35 -4.51 12.17
N PRO A 131 12.28 -4.92 13.45
CA PRO A 131 11.27 -4.41 14.38
C PRO A 131 11.25 -2.87 14.39
N GLY A 132 10.07 -2.28 14.23
CA GLY A 132 9.88 -0.81 14.24
C GLY A 132 10.31 -0.07 12.98
N VAL A 133 10.84 -0.77 11.95
CA VAL A 133 11.19 -0.16 10.65
C VAL A 133 10.09 -0.47 9.65
N PRO A 134 9.47 0.54 9.01
CA PRO A 134 8.53 0.30 7.92
C PRO A 134 9.23 -0.49 6.79
N VAL A 135 8.62 -1.59 6.36
CA VAL A 135 9.09 -2.32 5.18
C VAL A 135 8.90 -1.42 3.96
N SER A 136 9.97 -1.20 3.19
CA SER A 136 9.84 -0.50 1.91
C SER A 136 9.19 -1.43 0.92
N VAL A 137 7.97 -1.09 0.51
CA VAL A 137 7.26 -1.78 -0.57
C VAL A 137 7.60 -1.20 -1.93
N GLN A 138 8.58 -0.30 -2.02
CA GLN A 138 8.95 0.33 -3.28
C GLN A 138 9.41 -0.73 -4.29
N HIS A 139 8.82 -0.72 -5.50
CA HIS A 139 9.01 -1.71 -6.57
C HIS A 139 8.53 -3.14 -6.26
N GLN A 140 7.81 -3.35 -5.17
CA GLN A 140 7.42 -4.67 -4.70
C GLN A 140 5.94 -4.71 -4.38
N ILE A 141 5.34 -5.90 -4.45
CA ILE A 141 3.97 -6.12 -4.02
C ILE A 141 4.01 -6.65 -2.60
N MET A 142 3.29 -6.00 -1.70
CA MET A 142 3.10 -6.51 -0.34
C MET A 142 1.67 -6.98 -0.15
N VAL A 143 1.52 -8.15 0.44
CA VAL A 143 0.23 -8.70 0.84
C VAL A 143 0.26 -8.87 2.35
N SER A 144 -0.78 -8.41 3.02
CA SER A 144 -0.87 -8.51 4.48
C SER A 144 -2.29 -8.79 4.93
N LEU A 145 -2.42 -9.44 6.09
CA LEU A 145 -3.70 -9.58 6.77
C LEU A 145 -3.85 -8.43 7.77
N ARG A 146 -4.98 -7.73 7.74
CA ARG A 146 -5.28 -6.57 8.60
C ARG A 146 -6.49 -6.88 9.48
N ALA A 147 -6.48 -6.38 10.71
CA ALA A 147 -7.61 -6.49 11.62
C ALA A 147 -8.76 -5.52 11.25
N TRP A 148 -8.44 -4.40 10.62
CA TRP A 148 -9.40 -3.36 10.22
C TRP A 148 -9.89 -3.60 8.79
N THR A 149 -11.17 -3.30 8.57
CA THR A 149 -11.91 -3.73 7.38
C THR A 149 -12.23 -2.61 6.40
N THR A 150 -11.89 -1.38 6.76
CA THR A 150 -12.21 -0.18 5.97
C THR A 150 -10.96 0.42 5.36
N PHE A 151 -11.12 0.95 4.15
CA PHE A 151 -10.10 1.84 3.58
C PHE A 151 -9.90 3.06 4.49
N PRO A 152 -8.69 3.65 4.51
CA PRO A 152 -8.47 4.92 5.19
C PRO A 152 -9.50 5.96 4.76
N ALA A 153 -9.99 6.73 5.72
CA ALA A 153 -10.96 7.79 5.46
C ALA A 153 -10.47 8.71 4.32
N GLN A 154 -11.42 9.27 3.56
CA GLN A 154 -11.15 10.17 2.43
C GLN A 154 -10.46 9.51 1.22
N THR A 155 -10.31 8.18 1.21
CA THR A 155 -9.88 7.44 0.03
C THR A 155 -11.06 7.19 -0.89
N SER A 156 -10.98 7.62 -2.15
CA SER A 156 -11.93 7.18 -3.18
C SER A 156 -11.64 5.72 -3.55
N THR A 157 -12.67 4.88 -3.51
CA THR A 157 -12.55 3.44 -3.80
C THR A 157 -13.56 3.02 -4.85
N ARG A 158 -13.18 2.03 -5.68
CA ARG A 158 -14.09 1.32 -6.58
C ARG A 158 -14.27 -0.12 -6.11
N GLU A 159 -15.48 -0.64 -6.25
CA GLU A 159 -15.75 -2.07 -6.09
C GLU A 159 -15.12 -2.88 -7.23
N VAL A 160 -14.63 -4.07 -6.91
CA VAL A 160 -14.08 -5.05 -7.84
C VAL A 160 -14.46 -6.46 -7.40
N ASP A 161 -14.55 -7.38 -8.37
CA ASP A 161 -14.73 -8.80 -8.10
C ASP A 161 -13.39 -9.53 -8.17
N ILE A 162 -13.09 -10.35 -7.16
CA ILE A 162 -11.87 -11.13 -7.04
C ILE A 162 -12.25 -12.61 -7.01
N ASN A 163 -12.54 -13.18 -8.17
CA ASN A 163 -13.01 -14.56 -8.33
C ASN A 163 -14.28 -14.85 -7.51
N GLY A 164 -15.30 -13.99 -7.61
CA GLY A 164 -16.55 -14.10 -6.85
C GLY A 164 -16.48 -13.52 -5.44
N ARG A 165 -15.32 -12.98 -5.02
CA ARG A 165 -15.17 -12.30 -3.72
C ARG A 165 -15.24 -10.78 -3.93
N PRO A 166 -16.15 -10.07 -3.23
CA PRO A 166 -16.21 -8.62 -3.32
C PRO A 166 -14.94 -8.01 -2.71
N GLY A 167 -14.39 -6.99 -3.36
CA GLY A 167 -13.24 -6.24 -2.89
C GLY A 167 -13.32 -4.79 -3.31
N LYS A 168 -12.47 -3.96 -2.71
CA LYS A 168 -12.35 -2.53 -3.00
C LYS A 168 -10.94 -2.19 -3.42
N ILE A 169 -10.81 -1.42 -4.49
CA ILE A 169 -9.52 -0.92 -4.99
C ILE A 169 -9.50 0.61 -4.97
N GLY A 170 -8.36 1.19 -4.60
CA GLY A 170 -8.21 2.64 -4.54
C GLY A 170 -6.78 3.07 -4.24
N HIS A 171 -6.59 4.38 -4.19
CA HIS A 171 -5.30 4.99 -3.85
C HIS A 171 -5.45 5.72 -2.51
N PRO A 172 -4.75 5.30 -1.44
CA PRO A 172 -4.80 6.01 -0.18
C PRO A 172 -4.17 7.41 -0.34
N LEU A 173 -4.48 8.32 0.57
CA LEU A 173 -3.83 9.63 0.61
C LEU A 173 -2.36 9.52 1.04
N ALA A 174 -1.45 10.13 0.28
CA ALA A 174 -0.06 10.36 0.66
C ALA A 174 0.10 11.63 1.53
N SER A 175 -0.79 12.61 1.33
CA SER A 175 -0.93 13.82 2.14
C SER A 175 -2.40 14.26 2.18
N ALA A 176 -2.73 15.32 2.91
CA ALA A 176 -4.12 15.80 3.04
C ALA A 176 -4.82 16.09 1.70
N THR A 177 -4.05 16.32 0.62
CA THR A 177 -4.59 16.71 -0.70
C THR A 177 -4.02 15.87 -1.85
N GLU A 178 -3.20 14.87 -1.58
CA GLU A 178 -2.47 14.13 -2.61
C GLU A 178 -2.67 12.63 -2.44
N LEU A 179 -3.03 11.95 -3.52
CA LEU A 179 -3.13 10.49 -3.55
C LEU A 179 -1.74 9.85 -3.65
N SER A 180 -1.59 8.69 -3.03
CA SER A 180 -0.40 7.87 -3.18
C SER A 180 -0.36 7.22 -4.57
N ASP A 181 0.84 7.09 -5.09
CA ASP A 181 1.18 6.25 -6.25
C ASP A 181 1.03 4.75 -5.99
N THR A 182 0.69 4.34 -4.76
CA THR A 182 0.49 2.95 -4.38
C THR A 182 -0.99 2.60 -4.43
N THR A 183 -1.38 1.69 -5.30
CA THR A 183 -2.73 1.12 -5.32
C THR A 183 -2.90 0.14 -4.17
N TRP A 184 -4.00 0.27 -3.44
CA TRP A 184 -4.44 -0.68 -2.42
C TRP A 184 -5.65 -1.44 -2.94
N LEU A 185 -5.61 -2.76 -2.81
CA LEU A 185 -6.76 -3.64 -2.99
C LEU A 185 -7.05 -4.33 -1.65
N MET A 186 -8.28 -4.20 -1.16
CA MET A 186 -8.73 -4.80 0.10
C MET A 186 -9.92 -5.72 -0.15
N PHE A 187 -9.91 -6.91 0.46
CA PHE A 187 -11.02 -7.86 0.40
C PHE A 187 -11.08 -8.71 1.67
N PRO A 188 -12.27 -9.17 2.09
CA PRO A 188 -12.40 -9.97 3.29
C PRO A 188 -11.76 -11.35 3.08
N ASP A 189 -11.19 -11.89 4.14
CA ASP A 189 -10.94 -13.34 4.22
C ASP A 189 -12.18 -14.08 4.71
N GLY A 190 -12.11 -15.42 4.75
CA GLY A 190 -13.21 -16.25 5.24
C GLY A 190 -13.48 -16.12 6.75
N ALA A 191 -12.60 -15.49 7.50
CA ALA A 191 -12.66 -15.33 8.96
C ALA A 191 -13.07 -13.91 9.40
N GLY A 192 -13.36 -13.00 8.47
CA GLY A 192 -13.77 -11.63 8.75
C GLY A 192 -12.60 -10.64 8.94
N HIS A 193 -11.36 -11.07 8.72
CA HIS A 193 -10.22 -10.19 8.56
C HIS A 193 -10.18 -9.62 7.13
N THR A 194 -9.26 -8.69 6.88
CA THR A 194 -9.10 -8.10 5.55
C THR A 194 -7.72 -8.36 4.99
N VAL A 195 -7.66 -8.96 3.80
CA VAL A 195 -6.45 -9.04 3.00
C VAL A 195 -6.24 -7.70 2.32
N GLN A 196 -5.07 -7.12 2.52
CA GLN A 196 -4.64 -5.90 1.86
C GLN A 196 -3.47 -6.21 0.92
N VAL A 197 -3.62 -5.89 -0.36
CA VAL A 197 -2.58 -5.95 -1.39
C VAL A 197 -2.14 -4.52 -1.71
N GLN A 198 -0.87 -4.20 -1.52
CA GLN A 198 -0.26 -2.90 -1.83
C GLN A 198 0.62 -3.04 -3.07
N VAL A 199 0.37 -2.21 -4.08
CA VAL A 199 1.05 -2.26 -5.38
C VAL A 199 1.50 -0.86 -5.78
N PRO A 200 2.80 -0.53 -5.67
CA PRO A 200 3.34 0.73 -6.17
C PRO A 200 3.18 0.85 -7.69
N ALA A 201 2.94 2.06 -8.19
CA ALA A 201 2.90 2.35 -9.62
C ALA A 201 4.17 1.91 -10.37
N SER A 202 5.33 1.92 -9.69
CA SER A 202 6.61 1.49 -10.26
C SER A 202 6.67 0.01 -10.64
N THR A 203 5.69 -0.80 -10.24
CA THR A 203 5.55 -2.20 -10.66
C THR A 203 4.94 -2.35 -12.06
N ASN A 204 4.34 -1.28 -12.61
CA ASN A 204 3.66 -1.26 -13.91
C ASN A 204 2.51 -2.28 -14.07
N LEU A 205 1.91 -2.74 -12.97
CA LEU A 205 0.71 -3.57 -13.01
C LEU A 205 -0.54 -2.74 -13.22
N THR A 206 -1.42 -3.21 -14.10
CA THR A 206 -2.78 -2.65 -14.26
C THR A 206 -3.68 -3.12 -13.12
N GLU A 207 -4.75 -2.38 -12.80
CA GLU A 207 -5.76 -2.82 -11.83
C GLU A 207 -6.27 -4.25 -12.10
N SER A 208 -6.54 -4.58 -13.37
CA SER A 208 -6.98 -5.93 -13.76
C SER A 208 -5.92 -7.01 -13.54
N GLN A 209 -4.63 -6.67 -13.55
CA GLN A 209 -3.56 -7.60 -13.14
C GLN A 209 -3.48 -7.70 -11.63
N ILE A 210 -3.67 -6.60 -10.90
CA ILE A 210 -3.71 -6.58 -9.43
C ILE A 210 -4.86 -7.47 -8.92
N VAL A 211 -6.05 -7.33 -9.49
CA VAL A 211 -7.23 -8.15 -9.15
C VAL A 211 -6.98 -9.63 -9.46
N ARG A 212 -6.42 -9.96 -10.64
CA ARG A 212 -6.08 -11.35 -10.99
C ARG A 212 -5.02 -11.95 -10.07
N PHE A 213 -4.00 -11.17 -9.72
CA PHE A 213 -2.98 -11.58 -8.75
C PHE A 213 -3.63 -11.89 -7.39
N ALA A 214 -4.52 -11.01 -6.91
CA ALA A 214 -5.26 -11.23 -5.67
C ALA A 214 -6.19 -12.45 -5.71
N GLY A 215 -6.74 -12.78 -6.89
CA GLY A 215 -7.49 -14.01 -7.13
C GLY A 215 -6.68 -15.28 -6.87
N GLY A 216 -5.35 -15.20 -6.97
CA GLY A 216 -4.44 -16.30 -6.65
C GLY A 216 -4.03 -16.39 -5.18
N ILE A 217 -4.59 -15.56 -4.31
CA ILE A 217 -4.24 -15.51 -2.87
C ILE A 217 -5.37 -16.14 -2.05
N THR A 218 -4.98 -17.04 -1.15
CA THR A 218 -5.85 -17.63 -0.14
C THR A 218 -5.17 -17.52 1.23
N VAL A 219 -5.89 -17.02 2.23
CA VAL A 219 -5.40 -16.95 3.62
C VAL A 219 -5.45 -18.35 4.24
N THR A 220 -4.43 -18.70 5.00
CA THR A 220 -4.36 -19.99 5.73
C THR A 220 -4.82 -19.82 7.18
N ASP A 221 -5.00 -20.93 7.89
CA ASP A 221 -5.28 -20.98 9.33
C ASP A 221 -4.12 -20.46 10.20
N GLN A 222 -2.90 -20.45 9.66
CA GLN A 222 -1.71 -19.92 10.35
C GLN A 222 -1.59 -18.40 10.25
N ALA A 223 -2.45 -17.73 9.49
CA ALA A 223 -2.35 -16.30 9.27
C ALA A 223 -2.64 -15.50 10.53
N ARG A 224 -1.94 -14.37 10.72
CA ARG A 224 -2.12 -13.47 11.87
C ARG A 224 -2.32 -12.03 11.42
N PRO A 225 -3.40 -11.35 11.82
CA PRO A 225 -3.64 -9.97 11.40
C PRO A 225 -2.61 -9.01 12.02
N ILE A 226 -2.22 -7.99 11.25
CA ILE A 226 -1.38 -6.87 11.71
C ILE A 226 -2.28 -5.72 12.16
N GLY A 227 -1.98 -5.18 13.35
CA GLY A 227 -2.56 -3.92 13.84
C GLY A 227 -3.98 -4.08 14.41
N GLY A 228 -4.09 -4.91 15.44
CA GLY A 228 -5.22 -4.98 16.38
C GLY A 228 -4.73 -4.77 17.80
#